data_AF-D3PKP1-F1
#
_entry.id   AF-D3PKP1-F1
#
_cell.length_a   1.000
_cell.length_b   1.000
_cell.length_c   1.000
_cell.angle_alpha   90.00
_cell.angle_beta   90.00
_cell.angle_gamma   90.00
#
_symmetry.space_group_name_H-M   'P 1'
#
loop_
_entity.id
_entity.type
_entity.pdbx_description
1 polymer ?
#
loop_
_entity_poly.entity_id
_entity_poly.type
_entity_poly.pdbx_seq_one_letter_code
_entity_poly.pdbx_strand_id
1 'polypeptide(L)'
;MSALTNTHQPTVRENLQRLLREAWHKLEQQPLESSAPAQRAEHLARCTGENRAWAQSLFVWGVASLYEGETHQAITLLSRALAVYRFLGDEEGQWSCLKAIGLAWGYAGDTVQAFETHAVADRFKRQAEFLARATWLRWFAD
;
A
#
# COMPACT_ATOMS: atom_id res chain seq x y z
N MET A 1 11.21 -42.98 22.15
CA MET A 1 11.05 -41.64 22.75
C MET A 1 10.91 -40.65 21.60
N SER A 2 9.69 -40.46 21.11
CA SER A 2 9.41 -39.60 19.95
C SER A 2 9.36 -38.15 20.41
N ALA A 3 10.31 -37.35 19.93
CA ALA A 3 10.30 -35.91 20.10
C ALA A 3 9.05 -35.35 19.44
N LEU A 4 8.17 -34.78 20.25
CA LEU A 4 7.05 -33.97 19.79
C LEU A 4 7.64 -32.77 19.04
N THR A 5 7.61 -32.83 17.71
CA THR A 5 7.76 -31.66 16.85
C THR A 5 6.59 -30.74 17.15
N ASN A 6 6.78 -29.83 18.11
CA ASN A 6 5.87 -28.74 18.38
C ASN A 6 5.90 -27.82 17.15
N THR A 7 5.08 -28.14 16.15
CA THR A 7 4.83 -27.29 15.00
C THR A 7 4.10 -26.06 15.51
N HIS A 8 4.86 -25.02 15.84
CA HIS A 8 4.31 -23.74 16.25
C HIS A 8 3.43 -23.23 15.10
N GLN A 9 2.12 -23.40 15.23
CA GLN A 9 1.19 -22.83 14.28
C GLN A 9 1.34 -21.30 14.38
N PRO A 10 1.63 -20.61 13.27
CA PRO A 10 1.79 -19.17 13.30
C PRO A 10 0.46 -18.54 13.69
N THR A 11 0.51 -17.63 14.66
CA THR A 11 -0.62 -16.83 15.11
C THR A 11 -1.15 -15.97 13.97
N VAL A 12 -2.39 -15.49 14.11
CA VAL A 12 -3.01 -14.57 13.13
C VAL A 12 -2.14 -13.34 12.88
N ARG A 13 -1.52 -12.78 13.93
CA ARG A 13 -0.61 -11.64 13.82
C ARG A 13 0.66 -11.98 13.03
N GLU A 14 1.27 -13.12 13.29
CA GLU A 14 2.47 -13.57 12.55
C GLU A 14 2.15 -13.84 11.08
N ASN A 15 0.99 -14.42 10.79
CA ASN A 15 0.52 -14.61 9.42
C ASN A 15 0.30 -13.28 8.71
N LEU A 16 -0.33 -12.31 9.38
CA LEU A 16 -0.53 -10.97 8.82
C LEU A 16 0.79 -10.27 8.53
N GLN A 17 1.73 -10.31 9.48
CA GLN A 17 3.07 -9.72 9.31
C GLN A 17 3.85 -10.40 8.17
N ARG A 18 3.74 -11.72 8.05
CA ARG A 18 4.36 -12.49 6.96
C ARG A 18 3.79 -12.07 5.61
N LEU A 19 2.46 -12.01 5.46
CA LEU A 19 1.80 -11.62 4.22
C LEU A 19 2.15 -10.18 3.82
N LEU A 20 2.17 -9.26 4.78
CA LEU A 20 2.58 -7.88 4.52
C LEU A 20 4.04 -7.79 4.07
N ARG A 21 4.95 -8.50 4.75
CA ARG A 21 6.36 -8.52 4.35
C ARG A 21 6.54 -9.06 2.94
N GLU A 22 5.84 -10.14 2.62
CA GLU A 22 5.84 -10.73 1.27
C GLU A 22 5.30 -9.75 0.24
N ALA A 23 4.18 -9.08 0.53
CA ALA A 23 3.57 -8.09 -0.36
C ALA A 23 4.51 -6.91 -0.61
N TRP A 24 5.13 -6.35 0.42
CA TRP A 24 6.11 -5.26 0.27
C TRP A 24 7.36 -5.69 -0.50
N HIS A 25 7.90 -6.87 -0.18
CA HIS A 25 9.06 -7.42 -0.90
C HIS A 25 8.77 -7.61 -2.40
N LYS A 26 7.59 -8.15 -2.72
CA LYS A 26 7.15 -8.29 -4.10
C LYS A 26 6.85 -6.96 -4.74
N LEU A 27 6.27 -5.98 -4.04
CA LEU A 27 6.02 -4.66 -4.62
C LEU A 27 7.32 -4.00 -5.12
N GLU A 28 8.40 -4.22 -4.38
CA GLU A 28 9.71 -3.76 -4.79
C GLU A 28 10.23 -4.52 -6.01
N GLN A 29 10.16 -5.85 -6.04
CA GLN A 29 10.81 -6.61 -7.11
C GLN A 29 9.93 -6.81 -8.35
N GLN A 30 8.65 -7.09 -8.13
CA GLN A 30 7.66 -7.57 -9.10
C GLN A 30 6.25 -7.06 -8.68
N PRO A 31 5.89 -5.80 -8.99
CA PRO A 31 4.66 -5.17 -8.52
C PRO A 31 3.39 -6.00 -8.78
N LEU A 32 3.30 -6.65 -9.94
CA LEU A 32 2.17 -7.51 -10.33
C LEU A 32 1.92 -8.64 -9.32
N GLU A 33 2.97 -9.26 -8.79
CA GLU A 33 2.83 -10.39 -7.86
C GLU A 33 2.50 -9.95 -6.43
N SER A 34 2.58 -8.65 -6.13
CA SER A 34 2.32 -8.12 -4.78
C SER A 34 0.83 -8.05 -4.43
N SER A 35 -0.06 -8.08 -5.43
CA SER A 35 -1.51 -7.97 -5.25
C SER A 35 -2.08 -9.16 -4.46
N ALA A 36 -1.68 -10.39 -4.77
CA ALA A 36 -2.18 -11.60 -4.11
C ALA A 36 -1.90 -11.66 -2.59
N PRO A 37 -0.65 -11.49 -2.10
CA PRO A 37 -0.40 -11.44 -0.66
C PRO A 37 -1.03 -10.20 0.00
N ALA A 38 -1.11 -9.06 -0.70
CA ALA A 38 -1.78 -7.86 -0.19
C ALA A 38 -3.28 -8.08 0.04
N GLN A 39 -4.00 -8.74 -0.89
CA GLN A 39 -5.42 -9.07 -0.73
C GLN A 39 -5.67 -10.00 0.47
N ARG A 40 -4.82 -11.01 0.66
CA ARG A 40 -4.92 -11.90 1.83
C ARG A 40 -4.67 -11.14 3.13
N ALA A 41 -3.67 -10.25 3.14
CA ALA A 41 -3.37 -9.41 4.29
C ALA A 41 -4.51 -8.40 4.58
N GLU A 42 -5.14 -7.83 3.55
CA GLU A 42 -6.30 -6.94 3.67
C GLU A 42 -7.45 -7.66 4.37
N HIS A 43 -7.80 -8.85 3.88
CA HIS A 43 -8.90 -9.64 4.43
C HIS A 43 -8.64 -9.98 5.90
N LEU A 44 -7.43 -10.44 6.22
CA LEU A 44 -7.06 -10.80 7.58
C LEU A 44 -7.06 -9.60 8.51
N ALA A 45 -6.46 -8.47 8.10
CA ALA A 45 -6.42 -7.24 8.89
C ALA A 45 -7.83 -6.67 9.13
N ARG A 46 -8.72 -6.77 8.14
CA ARG A 46 -10.12 -6.35 8.27
C ARG A 46 -10.85 -7.22 9.29
N CYS A 47 -10.67 -8.53 9.24
CA CYS A 47 -11.30 -9.48 10.18
C CYS A 47 -10.79 -9.30 11.62
N THR A 48 -9.54 -8.86 11.80
CA THR A 48 -8.91 -8.68 13.11
C THR A 48 -8.99 -7.26 13.66
N GLY A 49 -9.43 -6.29 12.85
CA GLY A 49 -9.47 -4.87 13.23
C GLY A 49 -8.10 -4.18 13.28
N GLU A 50 -7.07 -4.75 12.65
CA GLU A 50 -5.71 -4.20 12.61
C GLU A 50 -5.62 -3.08 11.56
N ASN A 51 -6.13 -1.87 11.90
CA ASN A 51 -6.27 -0.75 10.96
C ASN A 51 -4.99 -0.38 10.21
N ARG A 52 -3.83 -0.39 10.89
CA ARG A 52 -2.54 -0.05 10.24
C ARG A 52 -2.18 -1.07 9.16
N ALA A 53 -2.32 -2.36 9.48
CA ALA A 53 -2.09 -3.44 8.54
C ALA A 53 -3.10 -3.41 7.39
N TRP A 54 -4.35 -3.06 7.66
CA TRP A 54 -5.39 -2.91 6.66
C TRP A 54 -5.03 -1.80 5.65
N ALA A 55 -4.60 -0.63 6.13
CA ALA A 55 -4.15 0.47 5.27
C ALA A 55 -2.92 0.09 4.43
N GLN A 56 -1.95 -0.62 5.01
CA GLN A 56 -0.76 -1.09 4.29
C GLN A 56 -1.13 -2.06 3.17
N SER A 57 -2.02 -3.03 3.45
CA SER A 57 -2.49 -3.98 2.46
C SER A 57 -3.22 -3.31 1.31
N LEU A 58 -4.14 -2.37 1.61
CA LEU A 58 -4.85 -1.59 0.60
C LEU A 58 -3.90 -0.74 -0.26
N PHE A 59 -2.88 -0.16 0.37
CA PHE A 59 -1.87 0.62 -0.33
C PHE A 59 -1.08 -0.23 -1.32
N VAL A 60 -0.51 -1.36 -0.87
CA VAL A 60 0.28 -2.25 -1.74
C VAL A 60 -0.56 -2.78 -2.89
N TRP A 61 -1.80 -3.20 -2.62
CA TRP A 61 -2.72 -3.63 -3.66
C TRP A 61 -3.04 -2.47 -4.65
N GLY A 62 -3.29 -1.27 -4.14
CA GLY A 62 -3.55 -0.11 -4.99
C GLY A 62 -2.39 0.24 -5.92
N VAL A 63 -1.13 0.17 -5.44
CA VAL A 63 0.06 0.39 -6.27
C VAL A 63 0.25 -0.74 -7.29
N ALA A 64 -0.03 -1.99 -6.92
CA ALA A 64 -0.02 -3.10 -7.87
C ALA A 64 -1.03 -2.90 -9.00
N SER A 65 -2.28 -2.53 -8.67
CA SER A 65 -3.33 -2.22 -9.65
C SER A 65 -2.94 -1.04 -10.55
N LEU A 66 -2.24 -0.04 -10.01
CA LEU A 66 -1.73 1.07 -10.81
C LEU A 66 -0.74 0.59 -11.88
N TYR A 67 0.16 -0.32 -11.51
CA TYR A 67 1.13 -0.92 -12.43
C TYR A 67 0.46 -1.84 -13.47
N GLU A 68 -0.65 -2.48 -13.11
CA GLU A 68 -1.49 -3.27 -14.01
C GLU A 68 -2.27 -2.42 -15.04
N GLY A 69 -2.30 -1.08 -14.86
CA GLY A 69 -3.09 -0.17 -15.68
C GLY A 69 -4.55 -0.01 -15.20
N GLU A 70 -4.91 -0.66 -14.08
CA GLU A 70 -6.24 -0.63 -13.46
C GLU A 70 -6.42 0.64 -12.61
N THR A 71 -6.32 1.81 -13.25
CA THR A 71 -6.26 3.13 -12.60
C THR A 71 -7.45 3.44 -11.71
N HIS A 72 -8.69 3.12 -12.12
CA HIS A 72 -9.88 3.31 -11.30
C HIS A 72 -9.89 2.46 -10.02
N GLN A 73 -9.42 1.21 -10.13
CA GLN A 73 -9.28 0.33 -8.97
C GLN A 73 -8.21 0.86 -8.03
N ALA A 74 -7.06 1.28 -8.57
CA ALA A 74 -5.98 1.89 -7.81
C ALA A 74 -6.47 3.11 -7.01
N ILE A 75 -7.17 4.05 -7.65
CA ILE A 75 -7.72 5.25 -6.99
C ILE A 75 -8.65 4.84 -5.83
N THR A 76 -9.52 3.86 -6.05
CA THR A 76 -10.46 3.40 -5.02
C THR A 76 -9.73 2.79 -3.81
N LEU A 77 -8.77 1.90 -4.06
CA LEU A 77 -7.99 1.24 -3.01
C LEU A 77 -7.14 2.24 -2.23
N LEU A 78 -6.42 3.10 -2.93
CA LEU A 78 -5.54 4.12 -2.34
C LEU A 78 -6.33 5.17 -1.57
N SER A 79 -7.53 5.54 -2.03
CA SER A 79 -8.41 6.48 -1.29
C SER A 79 -8.90 5.88 0.02
N ARG A 80 -9.20 4.58 0.05
CA ARG A 80 -9.54 3.86 1.28
C ARG A 80 -8.34 3.79 2.23
N ALA A 81 -7.15 3.48 1.72
CA ALA A 81 -5.93 3.50 2.52
C ALA A 81 -5.65 4.90 3.11
N LEU A 82 -5.81 5.95 2.30
CA LEU A 82 -5.66 7.35 2.72
C LEU A 82 -6.60 7.72 3.86
N ALA A 83 -7.87 7.31 3.80
CA ALA A 83 -8.83 7.56 4.86
C ALA A 83 -8.39 6.91 6.19
N VAL A 84 -7.85 5.69 6.13
CA VAL A 84 -7.34 5.00 7.33
C VAL A 84 -6.06 5.66 7.84
N TYR A 85 -5.10 6.04 6.99
CA TYR A 85 -3.90 6.73 7.43
C TYR A 85 -4.19 8.12 8.02
N ARG A 86 -5.22 8.82 7.52
CA ARG A 86 -5.74 10.06 8.15
C ARG A 86 -6.27 9.79 9.55
N PHE A 87 -7.09 8.74 9.70
CA PHE A 87 -7.61 8.33 11.01
C PHE A 87 -6.49 7.97 11.99
N LEU A 88 -5.43 7.34 11.52
CA LEU A 88 -4.26 6.97 12.32
C LEU A 88 -3.27 8.12 12.56
N GLY A 89 -3.45 9.28 11.91
CA GLY A 89 -2.49 10.39 11.96
C GLY A 89 -1.13 10.07 11.30
N ASP A 90 -1.07 9.08 10.40
CA ASP A 90 0.18 8.65 9.74
C ASP A 90 0.44 9.52 8.51
N GLU A 91 1.34 10.51 8.65
CA GLU A 91 1.66 11.45 7.58
C GLU A 91 2.37 10.79 6.38
N GLU A 92 3.26 9.83 6.62
CA GLU A 92 4.02 9.14 5.56
C GLU A 92 3.08 8.29 4.70
N GLY A 93 2.16 7.56 5.35
CA GLY A 93 1.12 6.78 4.67
C GLY A 93 0.15 7.66 3.88
N GLN A 94 -0.25 8.80 4.44
CA GLN A 94 -1.09 9.78 3.74
C GLN A 94 -0.40 10.34 2.49
N TRP A 95 0.85 10.81 2.63
CA TRP A 95 1.63 11.32 1.52
C TRP A 95 1.81 10.27 0.43
N SER A 96 2.15 9.03 0.80
CA SER A 96 2.34 7.93 -0.16
C SER A 96 1.07 7.63 -0.94
N CYS A 97 -0.09 7.60 -0.27
CA CYS A 97 -1.38 7.41 -0.94
C CYS A 97 -1.68 8.57 -1.90
N LEU A 98 -1.46 9.83 -1.48
CA LEU A 98 -1.70 10.99 -2.35
C LEU A 98 -0.80 10.99 -3.58
N LYS A 99 0.49 10.63 -3.45
CA LYS A 99 1.38 10.49 -4.60
C LYS A 99 0.90 9.40 -5.56
N ALA A 100 0.51 8.23 -5.03
CA ALA A 100 0.00 7.13 -5.85
C ALA A 100 -1.33 7.47 -6.54
N ILE A 101 -2.25 8.18 -5.85
CA ILE A 101 -3.52 8.65 -6.44
C ILE A 101 -3.26 9.68 -7.54
N GLY A 102 -2.34 10.61 -7.33
CA GLY A 102 -1.97 11.59 -8.36
C GLY A 102 -1.43 10.93 -9.63
N LEU A 103 -0.57 9.91 -9.49
CA LEU A 103 -0.11 9.08 -10.60
C LEU A 103 -1.27 8.35 -11.30
N ALA A 104 -2.19 7.78 -10.53
CA ALA A 104 -3.35 7.08 -11.07
C ALA A 104 -4.28 7.99 -11.86
N TRP A 105 -4.52 9.22 -11.41
CA TRP A 105 -5.24 10.22 -12.19
C TRP A 105 -4.50 10.62 -13.47
N GLY A 106 -3.17 10.76 -13.40
CA GLY A 106 -2.33 11.04 -14.57
C GLY A 106 -2.46 9.95 -15.64
N TYR A 107 -2.37 8.68 -15.25
CA TYR A 107 -2.57 7.55 -16.16
C TYR A 107 -4.01 7.42 -16.67
N ALA A 108 -5.00 7.87 -15.90
CA ALA A 108 -6.40 7.96 -16.35
C ALA A 108 -6.64 9.14 -17.31
N GLY A 109 -5.65 10.01 -17.53
CA GLY A 109 -5.75 11.19 -18.40
C GLY A 109 -6.38 12.42 -17.73
N ASP A 110 -6.73 12.34 -16.44
CA ASP A 110 -7.29 13.47 -15.69
C ASP A 110 -6.15 14.28 -15.06
N THR A 111 -5.59 15.18 -15.87
CA THR A 111 -4.45 16.03 -15.47
C THR A 111 -4.82 17.02 -14.37
N VAL A 112 -6.09 17.42 -14.27
CA VAL A 112 -6.57 18.36 -13.24
C VAL A 112 -6.53 17.66 -11.89
N GLN A 113 -7.18 16.49 -11.77
CA GLN A 113 -7.18 15.73 -10.52
C GLN A 113 -5.77 15.27 -10.12
N ALA A 114 -4.92 14.91 -11.10
CA ALA A 114 -3.52 14.58 -10.85
C ALA A 114 -2.76 15.75 -10.22
N PHE A 115 -2.86 16.94 -10.82
CA PHE A 115 -2.20 18.14 -10.33
C PHE A 115 -2.68 18.55 -8.94
N GLU A 116 -4.01 18.60 -8.73
CA GLU A 116 -4.59 18.95 -7.44
C GLU A 116 -4.15 17.97 -6.34
N THR A 117 -4.14 16.66 -6.63
CA THR A 117 -3.73 15.64 -5.68
C THR A 117 -2.24 15.77 -5.33
N HIS A 118 -1.37 15.99 -6.33
CA HIS A 118 0.05 16.24 -6.07
C HIS A 118 0.28 17.51 -5.26
N ALA A 119 -0.43 18.60 -5.55
CA ALA A 119 -0.33 19.83 -4.79
C ALA A 119 -0.74 19.65 -3.31
N VAL A 120 -1.64 18.72 -3.00
CA VAL A 120 -1.95 18.35 -1.60
C VAL A 120 -0.80 17.58 -0.95
N ALA A 121 -0.19 16.63 -1.67
CA ALA A 121 0.98 15.89 -1.17
C ALA A 121 2.19 16.82 -0.90
N ASP A 122 2.39 17.83 -1.75
CA ASP A 122 3.55 18.74 -1.65
C ASP A 122 3.45 19.71 -0.46
N ARG A 123 2.29 19.81 0.19
CA ARG A 123 2.12 20.57 1.46
C ARG A 123 2.73 19.86 2.67
N PHE A 124 3.08 18.58 2.55
CA PHE A 124 3.72 17.84 3.65
C PHE A 124 5.17 18.32 3.82
N LYS A 125 5.47 18.81 5.03
CA LYS A 125 6.79 19.38 5.35
C LYS A 125 7.96 18.41 5.17
N ARG A 126 7.72 17.11 5.35
CA ARG A 126 8.72 16.03 5.31
C ARG A 126 8.70 15.23 4.01
N GLN A 127 8.20 15.81 2.91
CA GLN A 127 8.09 15.11 1.63
C GLN A 127 9.40 14.51 1.10
N ALA A 128 10.55 15.14 1.35
CA ALA A 128 11.85 14.59 0.93
C ALA A 128 12.20 13.28 1.66
N GLU A 129 11.88 13.19 2.96
CA GLU A 129 12.07 11.98 3.77
C GLU A 129 11.12 10.87 3.30
N PHE A 130 9.85 11.22 3.05
CA PHE A 130 8.85 10.26 2.57
C PHE A 130 9.20 9.74 1.18
N LEU A 131 9.66 10.62 0.28
CA LEU A 131 10.12 10.27 -1.05
C LEU A 131 11.29 9.29 -1.02
N ALA A 132 12.28 9.53 -0.15
CA ALA A 132 13.43 8.62 -0.01
C ALA A 132 13.04 7.19 0.42
N ARG A 133 11.90 7.05 1.11
CA ARG A 133 11.37 5.75 1.59
C ARG A 133 10.36 5.13 0.62
N ALA A 134 9.88 5.89 -0.36
CA ALA A 134 8.92 5.43 -1.35
C ALA A 134 9.60 4.69 -2.50
N THR A 135 10.22 3.55 -2.17
CA THR A 135 10.98 2.71 -3.11
C THR A 135 10.16 2.25 -4.32
N TRP A 136 8.83 2.16 -4.17
CA TRP A 136 7.88 1.77 -5.22
C TRP A 136 7.74 2.83 -6.34
N LEU A 137 8.08 4.10 -6.09
CA LEU A 137 7.98 5.16 -7.12
C LEU A 137 8.93 4.94 -8.30
N ARG A 138 9.99 4.14 -8.11
CA ARG A 138 10.95 3.81 -9.18
C ARG A 138 10.30 3.19 -10.43
N TRP A 139 9.15 2.53 -10.26
CA TRP A 139 8.41 1.91 -11.35
C TRP A 139 7.64 2.92 -12.21
N PHE A 140 7.59 4.18 -11.78
CA PHE A 140 6.84 5.27 -12.41
C PHE A 140 7.73 6.50 -12.69
N ALA A 141 9.02 6.39 -12.41
CA ALA A 141 10.02 7.40 -12.72
C ALA A 141 10.74 6.96 -14.00
N ASP A 142 10.36 7.55 -15.13
CA ASP A 142 11.06 7.41 -16.41
C ASP A 142 12.32 8.29 -16.47
#